data_AF-A0A1I0GH53-F1
#
_entry.id   AF-A0A1I0GH53-F1
#
_cell.length_a   1.000
_cell.length_b   1.000
_cell.length_c   1.000
_cell.angle_alpha   90.00
_cell.angle_beta   90.00
_cell.angle_gamma   90.00
#
_symmetry.space_group_name_H-M   'P 1'
#
loop_
_entity.id
_entity.type
_entity.pdbx_description
1 polymer ?
#
loop_
_entity_poly.entity_id
_entity_poly.type
_entity_poly.pdbx_seq_one_letter_code
_entity_poly.pdbx_strand_id
1 'polypeptide(L)'
;MKKFFIIFICLLVIVTGAGIWGYQYFFGIDDNLRTQLEEEFSEEFFSFNDLDLKDSPLIESTSTSAGSVGFSGGNNISVDYISDKYAGKFDELETVVKTRIDVLIQRAYEEYMNQQTPNQLNDALLARKYLQAASMLEASVEATLDSLLREMELELQSHQLPTDLVDETKEYYQQMIQGIKSNALDLLKTGVAIF
;
A
#
# COMPACT_ATOMS: atom_id res chain seq x y z
N MET A 1 -17.09 -35.89 30.07
CA MET A 1 -17.06 -34.70 29.19
C MET A 1 -15.66 -34.11 29.00
N LYS A 2 -14.77 -34.08 30.02
CA LYS A 2 -13.39 -33.52 29.89
C LYS A 2 -12.50 -34.15 28.80
N LYS A 3 -12.68 -35.45 28.49
CA LYS A 3 -11.88 -36.16 27.46
C LYS A 3 -12.18 -35.69 26.03
N PHE A 4 -13.42 -35.26 25.75
CA PHE A 4 -13.78 -34.69 24.44
C PHE A 4 -13.20 -33.29 24.24
N PHE A 5 -13.07 -32.51 25.32
CA PHE A 5 -12.50 -31.17 25.27
C PHE A 5 -11.00 -31.18 24.92
N ILE A 6 -10.26 -32.17 25.44
CA ILE A 6 -8.83 -32.37 25.12
C ILE A 6 -8.63 -32.72 23.64
N ILE A 7 -9.49 -33.58 23.08
CA ILE A 7 -9.42 -33.96 21.66
C ILE A 7 -9.72 -32.75 20.77
N PHE A 8 -10.68 -31.90 21.15
CA PHE A 8 -11.04 -30.71 20.39
C PHE A 8 -9.90 -29.69 20.34
N ILE A 9 -9.20 -29.48 21.45
CA ILE A 9 -8.02 -28.58 21.52
C ILE A 9 -6.88 -29.11 20.63
N CYS A 10 -6.58 -30.42 20.67
CA CYS A 10 -5.56 -31.00 19.81
C CYS A 10 -5.90 -30.85 18.32
N LEU A 11 -7.18 -31.01 17.95
CA LEU A 11 -7.62 -30.84 16.57
C LEU A 11 -7.49 -29.38 16.11
N LEU A 12 -7.82 -28.42 16.98
CA LEU A 12 -7.69 -26.99 16.70
C LEU A 12 -6.22 -26.60 16.46
N VAL A 13 -5.29 -27.11 17.28
CA VAL A 13 -3.85 -26.88 17.13
C VAL A 13 -3.31 -27.45 15.80
N ILE A 14 -3.77 -28.63 15.40
CA ILE A 14 -3.37 -29.25 14.12
C ILE A 14 -3.92 -28.45 12.95
N VAL A 15 -5.17 -27.98 13.01
CA VAL A 15 -5.77 -27.15 11.95
C VAL A 15 -5.06 -25.80 11.84
N THR A 16 -4.69 -25.17 12.96
CA THR A 16 -3.91 -23.92 12.91
C THR A 16 -2.48 -24.14 12.40
N GLY A 17 -1.82 -25.22 12.80
CA GLY A 17 -0.47 -25.53 12.33
C GLY A 17 -0.43 -25.86 10.84
N ALA A 18 -1.35 -26.70 10.38
CA ALA A 18 -1.50 -27.04 8.96
C ALA A 18 -1.99 -25.84 8.14
N GLY A 19 -2.84 -24.98 8.71
CA GLY A 19 -3.31 -23.75 8.08
C GLY A 19 -2.18 -22.75 7.83
N ILE A 20 -1.33 -22.50 8.82
CA ILE A 20 -0.18 -21.59 8.67
C ILE A 20 0.84 -22.15 7.66
N TRP A 21 1.14 -23.46 7.74
CA TRP A 21 2.08 -24.08 6.80
C TRP A 21 1.54 -24.13 5.37
N GLY A 22 0.26 -24.47 5.21
CA GLY A 22 -0.43 -24.46 3.92
C GLY A 22 -0.56 -23.06 3.34
N TYR A 23 -0.82 -22.03 4.16
CA TYR A 23 -0.88 -20.65 3.72
C TYR A 23 0.47 -20.17 3.17
N GLN A 24 1.56 -20.44 3.90
CA GLN A 24 2.90 -20.10 3.44
C GLN A 24 3.32 -20.88 2.20
N TYR A 25 2.88 -22.14 2.05
CA TYR A 25 3.22 -22.95 0.88
C TYR A 25 2.43 -22.57 -0.37
N PHE A 26 1.13 -22.28 -0.23
CA PHE A 26 0.25 -22.00 -1.38
C PHE A 26 0.21 -20.51 -1.76
N PHE A 27 0.34 -19.61 -0.78
CA PHE A 27 0.36 -18.16 -0.97
C PHE A 27 1.74 -17.53 -0.72
N GLY A 28 2.77 -18.34 -0.49
CA GLY A 28 4.15 -17.86 -0.41
C GLY A 28 4.59 -17.23 -1.72
N ILE A 29 5.38 -16.16 -1.60
CA ILE A 29 6.04 -15.47 -2.71
C ILE A 29 6.84 -16.51 -3.51
N ASP A 30 6.43 -16.72 -4.76
CA ASP A 30 7.14 -17.61 -5.67
C ASP A 30 8.30 -16.82 -6.28
N ASP A 31 9.54 -17.23 -5.99
CA ASP A 31 10.73 -16.53 -6.50
C ASP A 31 10.72 -16.46 -8.04
N ASN A 32 10.16 -17.47 -8.72
CA ASN A 32 10.06 -17.46 -10.18
C ASN A 32 9.06 -16.41 -10.67
N LEU A 33 7.90 -16.30 -10.03
CA LEU A 33 6.93 -15.24 -10.35
C LEU A 33 7.49 -13.86 -10.01
N ARG A 34 8.30 -13.73 -8.96
CA ARG A 34 8.95 -12.45 -8.63
C ARG A 34 9.87 -12.01 -9.77
N THR A 35 10.73 -12.91 -10.27
CA THR A 35 11.60 -12.61 -11.41
C THR A 35 10.82 -12.24 -12.66
N GLN A 36 9.72 -12.96 -12.96
CA GLN A 36 8.85 -12.61 -14.09
C GLN A 36 8.20 -11.24 -13.94
N LEU A 37 7.74 -10.91 -12.72
CA LEU A 37 7.13 -9.61 -12.43
C LEU A 37 8.15 -8.48 -12.48
N GLU A 38 9.38 -8.70 -12.02
CA GLU A 38 10.47 -7.72 -12.14
C GLU A 38 10.86 -7.49 -13.61
N GLU A 39 10.88 -8.54 -14.43
CA GLU A 39 11.11 -8.42 -15.88
C GLU A 39 9.96 -7.69 -16.59
N GLU A 40 8.72 -7.96 -16.20
CA GLU A 40 7.54 -7.37 -16.82
C GLU A 40 7.26 -5.92 -16.37
N PHE A 41 7.39 -5.65 -15.07
CA PHE A 41 7.02 -4.37 -14.47
C PHE A 41 8.20 -3.45 -14.20
N SER A 42 9.45 -3.88 -14.37
CA SER A 42 10.65 -3.15 -13.95
C SER A 42 10.72 -2.90 -12.43
N GLU A 43 11.93 -2.75 -11.90
CA GLU A 43 12.15 -2.49 -10.47
C GLU A 43 11.54 -1.14 -10.02
N GLU A 44 11.53 -0.15 -10.92
CA GLU A 44 10.99 1.21 -10.68
C GLU A 44 9.48 1.21 -10.41
N PHE A 45 8.74 0.22 -10.93
CA PHE A 45 7.30 0.13 -10.71
C PHE A 45 6.94 -0.24 -9.28
N PHE A 46 7.82 -0.95 -8.57
CA PHE A 46 7.62 -1.27 -7.16
C PHE A 46 8.35 -0.30 -6.24
N SER A 47 9.33 0.46 -6.74
CA SER A 47 10.04 1.50 -6.00
C SER A 47 9.21 2.78 -5.90
N PHE A 48 9.20 3.43 -4.74
CA PHE A 48 8.61 4.76 -4.53
C PHE A 48 9.66 5.79 -4.10
N ASN A 49 10.95 5.44 -4.18
CA ASN A 49 12.03 6.31 -3.78
C ASN A 49 12.22 7.50 -4.73
N ASP A 50 11.71 7.39 -5.96
CA ASP A 50 11.79 8.41 -7.00
C ASP A 50 10.63 9.42 -6.94
N LEU A 51 9.64 9.19 -6.05
CA LEU A 51 8.68 10.24 -5.74
C LEU A 51 9.49 11.41 -5.17
N ASP A 52 9.41 12.58 -5.83
CA ASP A 52 10.13 13.78 -5.41
C ASP A 52 9.39 14.43 -4.21
N LEU A 53 9.22 13.63 -3.16
CA LEU A 53 8.59 13.98 -1.90
C LEU A 53 9.46 14.99 -1.11
N LYS A 54 10.53 15.53 -1.70
CA LYS A 54 11.49 16.38 -1.02
C LYS A 54 11.03 17.82 -0.93
N ASP A 55 10.32 18.35 -1.91
CA ASP A 55 9.97 19.76 -1.93
C ASP A 55 8.62 19.98 -2.62
N SER A 56 7.51 19.89 -1.87
CA SER A 56 6.31 20.64 -2.25
C SER A 56 6.57 22.11 -1.92
N PRO A 57 6.71 23.00 -2.93
CA PRO A 57 6.86 24.43 -2.65
C PRO A 57 5.54 24.94 -2.09
N LEU A 58 5.51 25.17 -0.78
CA LEU A 58 4.45 25.93 -0.14
C LEU A 58 4.42 27.33 -0.75
N ILE A 59 3.41 27.56 -1.59
CA ILE A 59 2.69 28.81 -1.78
C ILE A 59 3.57 30.07 -1.93
N GLU A 60 3.88 30.42 -3.18
CA GLU A 60 4.16 31.81 -3.56
C GLU A 60 2.87 32.63 -3.40
N SER A 61 2.60 33.08 -2.17
CA SER A 61 1.54 34.05 -1.91
C SER A 61 1.98 35.41 -2.44
N THR A 62 1.36 35.78 -3.55
CA THR A 62 1.42 37.07 -4.21
C THR A 62 1.27 38.20 -3.20
N SER A 63 2.36 38.92 -2.96
CA SER A 63 2.35 40.15 -2.19
C SER A 63 1.88 41.30 -3.08
N THR A 64 0.68 41.81 -2.86
CA THR A 64 0.32 43.19 -3.22
C THR A 64 -0.49 43.84 -2.10
N SER A 65 0.23 44.76 -1.43
CA SER A 65 -0.22 46.02 -0.83
C SER A 65 -0.90 46.06 0.55
N ALA A 66 -0.10 46.58 1.48
CA ALA A 66 -0.39 47.64 2.44
C ALA A 66 -1.30 47.37 3.66
N GLY A 67 -0.64 47.23 4.82
CA GLY A 67 -1.25 47.41 6.13
C GLY A 67 -0.32 46.95 7.24
N SER A 68 0.47 47.88 7.78
CA SER A 68 1.40 47.64 8.88
C SER A 68 0.69 47.23 10.18
N VAL A 69 0.91 46.00 10.66
CA VAL A 69 0.90 45.66 12.09
C VAL A 69 1.99 44.61 12.32
N GLY A 70 2.90 44.90 13.25
CA GLY A 70 4.08 44.07 13.51
C GLY A 70 3.72 42.67 14.03
N PHE A 71 4.45 41.68 13.55
CA PHE A 71 4.51 40.36 14.17
C PHE A 71 5.97 40.04 14.50
N SER A 72 6.18 39.81 15.79
CA SER A 72 7.41 39.33 16.38
C SER A 72 7.74 37.96 15.80
N GLY A 73 8.87 37.86 15.10
CA GLY A 73 9.36 36.63 14.47
C GLY A 73 9.74 35.56 15.49
N GLY A 74 8.75 34.86 16.01
CA GLY A 74 8.88 33.47 16.47
C GLY A 74 8.14 32.61 15.46
N ASN A 75 8.87 31.85 14.63
CA ASN A 75 8.29 30.82 13.78
C ASN A 75 7.74 29.71 14.69
N ASN A 76 6.55 29.92 15.27
CA ASN A 76 5.80 28.87 15.92
C ASN A 76 5.25 27.98 14.82
N ILE A 77 6.03 26.95 14.48
CA ILE A 77 5.58 25.88 13.60
C ILE A 77 4.37 25.22 14.26
N SER A 78 3.24 25.21 13.56
CA SER A 78 1.99 24.62 14.03
C SER A 78 1.82 23.21 13.48
N VAL A 79 0.90 22.44 14.08
CA VAL A 79 0.47 21.14 13.56
C VAL A 79 -0.04 21.28 12.13
N ASP A 80 -0.87 22.29 11.85
CA ASP A 80 -1.44 22.53 10.52
C ASP A 80 -0.35 22.74 9.46
N TYR A 81 0.72 23.48 9.79
CA TYR A 81 1.83 23.70 8.86
C TYR A 81 2.55 22.39 8.50
N ILE A 82 2.80 21.54 9.49
CA ILE A 82 3.43 20.23 9.25
C ILE A 82 2.44 19.32 8.50
N SER A 83 1.16 19.31 8.86
CA SER A 83 0.12 18.56 8.16
C SER A 83 0.10 18.91 6.66
N ASP A 84 0.02 20.20 6.32
CA ASP A 84 -0.01 20.67 4.92
C ASP A 84 1.26 20.27 4.15
N LYS A 85 2.42 20.31 4.81
CA LYS A 85 3.71 19.91 4.21
C LYS A 85 3.74 18.44 3.78
N TYR A 86 3.10 17.56 4.54
CA TYR A 86 3.06 16.11 4.23
C TYR A 86 1.81 15.69 3.46
N ALA A 87 0.73 16.48 3.49
CA ALA A 87 -0.49 16.20 2.73
C ALA A 87 -0.19 15.97 1.25
N GLY A 88 0.62 16.84 0.63
CA GLY A 88 1.02 16.68 -0.77
C GLY A 88 1.81 15.38 -1.04
N LYS A 89 2.64 14.94 -0.09
CA LYS A 89 3.42 13.69 -0.20
C LYS A 89 2.51 12.46 -0.17
N PHE A 90 1.51 12.51 0.71
CA PHE A 90 0.50 11.48 0.86
C PHE A 90 -0.43 11.41 -0.35
N ASP A 91 -0.90 12.55 -0.86
CA ASP A 91 -1.71 12.63 -2.08
C ASP A 91 -0.96 12.07 -3.31
N GLU A 92 0.34 12.37 -3.43
CA GLU A 92 1.18 11.84 -4.50
C GLU A 92 1.33 10.31 -4.38
N LEU A 93 1.61 9.81 -3.17
CA LEU A 93 1.66 8.37 -2.90
C LEU A 93 0.34 7.70 -3.30
N GLU A 94 -0.81 8.22 -2.86
CA GLU A 94 -2.13 7.67 -3.21
C GLU A 94 -2.36 7.67 -4.73
N THR A 95 -2.00 8.75 -5.42
CA THR A 95 -2.16 8.88 -6.87
C THR A 95 -1.32 7.85 -7.64
N VAL A 96 -0.06 7.68 -7.24
CA VAL A 96 0.85 6.74 -7.90
C VAL A 96 0.42 5.30 -7.61
N VAL A 97 -0.03 5.02 -6.39
CA VAL A 97 -0.56 3.70 -6.02
C VAL A 97 -1.76 3.32 -6.86
N LYS A 98 -2.76 4.22 -6.98
CA LYS A 98 -3.94 3.99 -7.85
C LYS A 98 -3.52 3.69 -9.28
N THR A 99 -2.63 4.51 -9.83
CA THR A 99 -2.11 4.32 -11.19
C THR A 99 -1.45 2.95 -11.38
N ARG A 100 -0.61 2.53 -10.42
CA ARG A 100 0.08 1.23 -10.48
C ARG A 100 -0.91 0.07 -10.39
N ILE A 101 -1.95 0.16 -9.57
CA ILE A 101 -3.00 -0.85 -9.49
C ILE A 101 -3.76 -0.97 -10.82
N ASP A 102 -4.13 0.15 -11.42
CA ASP A 102 -4.81 0.16 -12.72
C ASP A 102 -3.95 -0.53 -13.78
N VAL A 103 -2.64 -0.30 -13.77
CA VAL A 103 -1.69 -0.99 -14.65
C VAL A 103 -1.64 -2.49 -14.38
N LEU A 104 -1.59 -2.94 -13.12
CA LEU A 104 -1.63 -4.38 -12.78
C LEU A 104 -2.90 -5.04 -13.31
N ILE A 105 -4.06 -4.40 -13.11
CA ILE A 105 -5.35 -4.92 -13.57
C ILE A 105 -5.40 -4.99 -15.10
N GLN A 106 -4.97 -3.91 -15.77
CA GLN A 106 -4.95 -3.84 -17.23
C GLN A 106 -4.09 -4.94 -17.83
N ARG A 107 -2.89 -5.17 -17.27
CA ARG A 107 -1.99 -6.25 -17.72
C ARG A 107 -2.56 -7.63 -17.46
N ALA A 108 -3.16 -7.85 -16.29
CA ALA A 108 -3.85 -9.11 -16.00
C ALA A 108 -4.94 -9.43 -17.02
N TYR A 109 -5.73 -8.42 -17.39
CA TYR A 109 -6.79 -8.55 -18.37
C TYR A 109 -6.25 -8.82 -19.79
N GLU A 110 -5.23 -8.08 -20.22
CA GLU A 110 -4.59 -8.29 -21.53
C GLU A 110 -4.00 -9.69 -21.64
N GLU A 111 -3.29 -10.14 -20.61
CA GLU A 111 -2.68 -11.45 -20.57
C GLU A 111 -3.75 -12.56 -20.59
N TYR A 112 -4.84 -12.41 -19.83
CA TYR A 112 -5.99 -13.32 -19.88
C TYR A 112 -6.57 -13.44 -21.31
N MET A 113 -6.84 -12.31 -21.97
CA MET A 113 -7.43 -12.30 -23.32
C MET A 113 -6.51 -12.92 -24.37
N ASN A 114 -5.20 -12.71 -24.23
CA ASN A 114 -4.20 -13.27 -25.13
C ASN A 114 -3.95 -14.78 -24.90
N GLN A 115 -4.38 -15.32 -23.75
CA GLN A 115 -4.12 -16.69 -23.33
C GLN A 115 -5.30 -17.66 -23.54
N GLN A 116 -6.37 -17.28 -24.27
CA GLN A 116 -7.52 -18.15 -24.59
C GLN A 116 -7.17 -19.37 -25.48
N THR A 117 -6.38 -20.28 -24.92
CA THR A 117 -6.25 -21.68 -25.32
C THR A 117 -6.78 -22.54 -24.17
N PRO A 118 -7.43 -23.69 -24.45
CA PRO A 118 -8.41 -24.32 -23.55
C PRO A 118 -7.78 -25.13 -22.40
N ASN A 119 -6.82 -24.58 -21.67
CA ASN A 119 -6.16 -25.25 -20.56
C ASN A 119 -6.34 -24.47 -19.25
N GLN A 120 -7.33 -24.90 -18.48
CA GLN A 120 -7.78 -24.39 -17.16
C GLN A 120 -6.68 -24.20 -16.09
N LEU A 121 -5.45 -24.68 -16.35
CA LEU A 121 -4.31 -24.50 -15.46
C LEU A 121 -3.80 -23.04 -15.44
N ASN A 122 -4.17 -22.23 -16.43
CA ASN A 122 -3.58 -20.90 -16.63
C ASN A 122 -4.23 -19.81 -15.77
N ASP A 123 -5.55 -19.84 -15.58
CA ASP A 123 -6.27 -18.79 -14.84
C ASP A 123 -5.82 -18.70 -13.38
N ALA A 124 -5.56 -19.84 -12.75
CA ALA A 124 -5.05 -19.90 -11.38
C ALA A 124 -3.60 -19.36 -11.28
N LEU A 125 -2.77 -19.62 -12.30
CA LEU A 125 -1.40 -19.11 -12.36
C LEU A 125 -1.38 -17.60 -12.61
N LEU A 126 -2.25 -17.11 -13.50
CA LEU A 126 -2.45 -15.70 -13.78
C LEU A 126 -2.90 -14.98 -12.51
N ALA A 127 -3.94 -15.49 -11.83
CA ALA A 127 -4.40 -14.92 -10.56
C ALA A 127 -3.28 -14.91 -9.52
N ARG A 128 -2.50 -15.98 -9.38
CA ARG A 128 -1.35 -16.04 -8.46
C ARG A 128 -0.28 -15.00 -8.79
N LYS A 129 0.06 -14.85 -10.07
CA LYS A 129 1.03 -13.86 -10.57
C LYS A 129 0.62 -12.45 -10.19
N TYR A 130 -0.61 -12.04 -10.52
CA TYR A 130 -1.06 -10.66 -10.26
C TYR A 130 -1.39 -10.41 -8.77
N LEU A 131 -1.79 -11.42 -8.00
CA LEU A 131 -1.87 -11.31 -6.53
C LEU A 131 -0.49 -11.10 -5.90
N GLN A 132 0.53 -11.77 -6.42
CA GLN A 132 1.90 -11.57 -5.97
C GLN A 132 2.40 -10.17 -6.31
N ALA A 133 2.12 -9.68 -7.53
CA ALA A 133 2.43 -8.30 -7.93
C ALA A 133 1.75 -7.27 -7.00
N ALA A 134 0.47 -7.46 -6.72
CA ALA A 134 -0.27 -6.60 -5.80
C ALA A 134 0.32 -6.63 -4.38
N SER A 135 0.75 -7.80 -3.90
CA SER A 135 1.40 -7.94 -2.59
C SER A 135 2.77 -7.26 -2.53
N MET A 136 3.54 -7.30 -3.62
CA MET A 136 4.82 -6.59 -3.73
C MET A 136 4.60 -5.07 -3.72
N LEU A 137 3.58 -4.59 -4.45
CA LEU A 137 3.18 -3.19 -4.43
C LEU A 137 2.70 -2.75 -3.05
N GLU A 138 1.85 -3.55 -2.38
CA GLU A 138 1.40 -3.31 -1.00
C GLU A 138 2.58 -3.13 -0.05
N ALA A 139 3.56 -4.05 -0.10
CA ALA A 139 4.73 -3.99 0.78
C ALA A 139 5.58 -2.74 0.55
N SER A 140 5.74 -2.29 -0.70
CA SER A 140 6.51 -1.08 -0.97
C SER A 140 5.77 0.20 -0.60
N VAL A 141 4.43 0.23 -0.77
CA VAL A 141 3.60 1.33 -0.27
C VAL A 141 3.67 1.43 1.24
N GLU A 142 3.56 0.31 1.96
CA GLU A 142 3.65 0.27 3.42
C GLU A 142 5.00 0.79 3.91
N ALA A 143 6.10 0.35 3.28
CA ALA A 143 7.45 0.84 3.62
C ALA A 143 7.60 2.35 3.40
N THR A 144 7.07 2.90 2.30
CA THR A 144 7.13 4.34 2.01
C THR A 144 6.24 5.14 2.96
N LEU A 145 5.03 4.65 3.25
CA LEU A 145 4.11 5.23 4.21
C LEU A 145 4.76 5.31 5.60
N ASP A 146 5.34 4.21 6.09
CA ASP A 146 6.02 4.16 7.38
C ASP A 146 7.19 5.14 7.46
N SER A 147 7.93 5.30 6.35
CA SER A 147 9.01 6.30 6.29
C SER A 147 8.46 7.73 6.41
N LEU A 148 7.40 8.06 5.67
CA LEU A 148 6.77 9.39 5.70
C LEU A 148 6.16 9.71 7.06
N LEU A 149 5.45 8.76 7.67
CA LEU A 149 4.89 8.91 9.01
C LEU A 149 5.98 9.13 10.05
N ARG A 150 7.08 8.39 9.96
CA ARG A 150 8.24 8.57 10.86
C ARG A 150 8.90 9.93 10.68
N GLU A 151 9.04 10.41 9.45
CA GLU A 151 9.56 11.76 9.18
C GLU A 151 8.65 12.84 9.80
N MET A 152 7.34 12.73 9.61
CA MET A 152 6.35 13.63 10.21
C MET A 152 6.41 13.59 11.74
N GLU A 153 6.45 12.40 12.34
CA GLU A 153 6.50 12.22 13.79
C GLU A 153 7.76 12.87 14.38
N LEU A 154 8.92 12.66 13.77
CA LEU A 154 10.18 13.27 14.20
C LEU A 154 10.12 14.81 14.09
N GLU A 155 9.51 15.34 13.03
CA GLU A 155 9.34 16.79 12.85
C GLU A 155 8.41 17.37 13.94
N LEU A 156 7.24 16.75 14.18
CA LEU A 156 6.31 17.15 15.24
C LEU A 156 6.99 17.12 16.63
N GLN A 157 7.71 16.04 16.96
CA GLN A 157 8.43 15.90 18.22
C GLN A 157 9.52 16.97 18.39
N SER A 158 10.25 17.29 17.32
CA SER A 158 11.30 18.33 17.35
C SER A 158 10.72 19.72 17.69
N HIS A 159 9.44 19.93 17.36
CA HIS A 159 8.69 21.14 17.65
C HIS A 159 7.80 21.05 18.90
N GLN A 160 7.88 19.96 19.68
CA GLN A 160 7.06 19.72 20.88
C GLN A 160 5.55 19.75 20.60
N LEU A 161 5.17 19.31 19.40
CA LEU A 161 3.78 19.24 18.94
C LEU A 161 3.19 17.84 19.20
N PRO A 162 1.85 17.72 19.33
CA PRO A 162 1.18 16.43 19.47
C PRO A 162 1.36 15.57 18.22
N THR A 163 1.45 14.25 18.41
CA THR A 163 1.64 13.26 17.34
C THR A 163 0.37 12.50 16.98
N ASP A 164 -0.78 12.87 17.55
CA ASP A 164 -2.07 12.18 17.31
C ASP A 164 -2.44 12.13 15.81
N LEU A 165 -2.04 13.16 15.05
CA LEU A 165 -2.22 13.22 13.59
C LEU A 165 -1.51 12.07 12.85
N VAL A 166 -0.37 11.59 13.35
CA VAL A 166 0.40 10.50 12.73
C VAL A 166 -0.40 9.20 12.82
N ASP A 167 -1.02 8.93 13.97
CA ASP A 167 -1.83 7.73 14.17
C ASP A 167 -3.10 7.75 13.30
N GLU A 168 -3.80 8.89 13.23
CA GLU A 168 -4.98 9.05 12.37
C GLU A 168 -4.61 8.83 10.88
N THR A 169 -3.51 9.42 10.45
CA THR A 169 -3.02 9.27 9.07
C THR A 169 -2.67 7.82 8.77
N LYS A 170 -1.99 7.15 9.70
CA LYS A 170 -1.64 5.73 9.57
C LYS A 170 -2.89 4.86 9.40
N GLU A 171 -3.91 5.04 10.23
CA GLU A 171 -5.15 4.28 10.16
C GLU A 171 -5.86 4.48 8.82
N TYR A 172 -5.96 5.72 8.32
CA TYR A 172 -6.54 6.01 7.00
C TYR A 172 -5.82 5.25 5.87
N TYR A 173 -4.49 5.33 5.83
CA TYR A 173 -3.71 4.68 4.76
C TYR A 173 -3.72 3.15 4.86
N GLN A 174 -3.71 2.59 6.06
CA GLN A 174 -3.87 1.14 6.24
C GLN A 174 -5.22 0.65 5.70
N GLN A 175 -6.30 1.40 5.88
CA GLN A 175 -7.61 1.06 5.30
C GLN A 175 -7.58 1.11 3.78
N MET A 176 -6.93 2.13 3.20
CA MET A 176 -6.74 2.22 1.74
C MET A 176 -5.98 1.00 1.21
N ILE A 177 -4.86 0.61 1.84
CA ILE A 177 -4.06 -0.56 1.47
C ILE A 177 -4.90 -1.85 1.52
N GLN A 178 -5.71 -2.04 2.55
CA GLN A 178 -6.63 -3.19 2.61
C GLN A 178 -7.71 -3.14 1.52
N GLY A 179 -8.19 -1.95 1.16
CA GLY A 179 -9.11 -1.72 0.05
C GLY A 179 -8.51 -2.12 -1.31
N ILE A 180 -7.23 -1.83 -1.53
CA ILE A 180 -6.49 -2.21 -2.74
C ILE A 180 -6.49 -3.73 -2.91
N LYS A 181 -6.14 -4.44 -1.84
CA LYS A 181 -6.09 -5.90 -1.82
C LYS A 181 -7.45 -6.54 -2.09
N SER A 182 -8.50 -6.01 -1.46
CA SER A 182 -9.85 -6.53 -1.65
C SER A 182 -10.35 -6.30 -3.07
N ASN A 183 -10.10 -5.12 -3.64
CA ASN A 183 -10.48 -4.78 -5.01
C ASN A 183 -9.72 -5.63 -6.05
N ALA A 184 -8.40 -5.77 -5.92
CA ALA A 184 -7.61 -6.64 -6.79
C ALA A 184 -8.11 -8.09 -6.76
N LEU A 185 -8.42 -8.60 -5.56
CA LEU A 185 -8.93 -9.95 -5.37
C LEU A 185 -10.36 -10.12 -5.89
N ASP A 186 -11.22 -9.12 -5.77
CA ASP A 186 -12.57 -9.13 -6.30
C ASP A 186 -12.58 -9.07 -7.83
N LEU A 187 -11.71 -8.23 -8.43
CA LEU A 187 -11.57 -8.13 -9.88
C LEU A 187 -11.00 -9.41 -10.50
N LEU A 188 -10.02 -10.06 -9.86
CA LEU A 188 -9.52 -11.36 -10.30
C LEU A 188 -10.59 -12.44 -10.20
N LYS A 189 -11.41 -12.43 -9.14
CA LYS A 189 -12.53 -13.39 -8.99
C LYS A 189 -13.66 -13.13 -9.99
N THR A 190 -14.03 -11.87 -10.17
CA THR A 190 -15.15 -11.46 -11.01
C THR A 190 -14.79 -11.53 -12.49
N GLY A 191 -13.56 -11.19 -12.86
CA GLY A 191 -12.99 -11.46 -14.18
C GLY A 191 -13.00 -12.95 -14.50
N VAL A 192 -12.75 -13.82 -13.53
CA VAL A 192 -12.84 -15.29 -13.72
C VAL A 192 -14.29 -15.80 -13.71
N ALA A 193 -15.25 -15.10 -13.10
CA ALA A 193 -16.64 -15.54 -12.95
C ALA A 193 -17.64 -14.95 -13.97
N ILE A 194 -17.29 -13.85 -14.65
CA ILE A 194 -18.11 -13.23 -15.71
C ILE A 194 -17.90 -13.89 -17.08
N PHE A 195 -16.88 -14.75 -17.23
CA PHE A 195 -16.59 -15.50 -18.45
C PHE A 195 -16.73 -17.01 -18.25
#